data_AF-A0A8B5WLS4-F1
#
_entry.id   AF-A0A8B5WLS4-F1
#
_cell.length_a   1.000
_cell.length_b   1.000
_cell.length_c   1.000
_cell.angle_alpha   90.00
_cell.angle_beta   90.00
_cell.angle_gamma   90.00
#
_symmetry.space_group_name_H-M   'P 1'
#
loop_
_entity.id
_entity.type
_entity.pdbx_description
1 polymer ?
#
loop_
_entity_poly.entity_id
_entity_poly.type
_entity_poly.pdbx_seq_one_letter_code
_entity_poly.pdbx_strand_id
1 'polypeptide(L)'
;MSHATPAGAMRLASLGVWGFDAQEPIVLAALVTEDPLLLIGPSGTGKTYLLNTLSEALRLEHRHYNASLISFDDLVGFPFPESDGTGVKFLETPATVWGAESVLIDEISRCKPEHQNRLFSLVHERRLQGIALDRLRYRWAAMNPCTGSDQSPDDYTGSEPLDPALADRFALFVEAADWSGLKRREQRKITDPSGEGRIADDGGALAAALAQWRSTFLQALPDCPAWIITYVSEATDALNQARIRISPRRARLMARSLLAATIVSGHKRQALVRSVLKASLPHMAWGREPDIGAVDAAHRLAWSVAMESPDRWIHQFLAAGTLVDKLKVLLDQCRDPDTGSQAVAQLLASENPARAAAFAFATTPAAVAGNLPLTADGVNDLARIGSPMLDLDGTLRWQERLNGPTTPHPELTRYAEVIRKQRGARKARASQFFHWCALEEVKPEKPEQLEQEIQDCVALLRRRNLS
;
A
#
# COMPACT_ATOMS: atom_id res chain seq x y z
N MET A 1 11.65 11.70 -46.44
CA MET A 1 11.24 10.81 -45.34
C MET A 1 11.68 11.46 -44.04
N SER A 2 10.79 12.23 -43.42
CA SER A 2 11.07 12.94 -42.18
C SER A 2 11.04 11.94 -41.02
N HIS A 3 12.08 11.97 -40.20
CA HIS A 3 12.07 11.30 -38.91
C HIS A 3 11.02 11.96 -38.03
N ALA A 4 9.95 11.22 -37.74
CA ALA A 4 8.97 11.61 -36.74
C ALA A 4 9.66 11.61 -35.36
N THR A 5 9.72 12.78 -34.75
CA THR A 5 10.07 12.97 -33.33
C THR A 5 9.16 12.06 -32.49
N PRO A 6 9.69 11.30 -31.50
CA PRO A 6 8.82 10.57 -30.58
C PRO A 6 7.87 11.58 -29.92
N ALA A 7 6.56 11.28 -29.93
CA ALA A 7 5.52 12.11 -29.34
C ALA A 7 5.98 12.61 -27.96
N GLY A 8 6.16 13.92 -27.82
CA GLY A 8 6.54 14.53 -26.55
C GLY A 8 5.52 14.14 -25.51
N ALA A 9 5.93 13.42 -24.47
CA ALA A 9 5.05 12.99 -23.39
C ALA A 9 4.32 14.22 -22.83
N MET A 10 2.98 14.22 -22.89
CA MET A 10 2.14 15.25 -22.27
C MET A 10 2.52 15.38 -20.78
N ARG A 11 2.62 16.62 -20.29
CA ARG A 11 2.96 16.94 -18.90
C ARG A 11 1.94 17.88 -18.30
N LEU A 12 1.57 17.68 -17.03
CA LEU A 12 0.72 18.64 -16.30
C LEU A 12 1.37 20.03 -16.23
N ALA A 13 2.70 20.08 -16.18
CA ALA A 13 3.48 21.31 -16.24
C ALA A 13 3.23 22.16 -17.51
N SER A 14 2.85 21.56 -18.64
CA SER A 14 2.52 22.35 -19.85
C SER A 14 1.19 23.08 -19.73
N LEU A 15 0.33 22.67 -18.79
CA LEU A 15 -0.93 23.33 -18.45
C LEU A 15 -0.77 24.37 -17.34
N GLY A 16 0.47 24.65 -16.90
CA GLY A 16 0.74 25.56 -15.79
C GLY A 16 0.57 24.92 -14.41
N VAL A 17 0.33 23.61 -14.34
CA VAL A 17 0.24 22.88 -13.07
C VAL A 17 1.60 22.34 -12.65
N TRP A 18 2.15 22.91 -11.58
CA TRP A 18 3.47 22.57 -11.04
C TRP A 18 3.36 21.83 -9.70
N GLY A 19 4.35 21.01 -9.35
CA GLY A 19 4.37 20.28 -8.07
C GLY A 19 3.72 18.90 -8.08
N PHE A 20 3.17 18.47 -9.22
CA PHE A 20 2.51 17.17 -9.39
C PHE A 20 3.32 16.20 -10.27
N ASP A 21 4.58 16.48 -10.58
CA ASP A 21 5.44 15.67 -11.46
C ASP A 21 5.46 14.18 -11.04
N ALA A 22 5.51 13.90 -9.74
CA ALA A 22 5.60 12.53 -9.22
C ALA A 22 4.26 11.79 -9.28
N GLN A 23 3.16 12.54 -9.22
CA GLN A 23 1.78 12.05 -9.19
C GLN A 23 1.12 12.10 -10.57
N GLU A 24 1.76 12.72 -11.56
CA GLU A 24 1.25 12.88 -12.93
C GLU A 24 0.76 11.56 -13.55
N PRO A 25 1.51 10.45 -13.52
CA PRO A 25 1.01 9.17 -14.05
C PRO A 25 -0.27 8.68 -13.36
N ILE A 26 -0.45 9.01 -12.09
CA ILE A 26 -1.61 8.61 -11.28
C ILE A 26 -2.83 9.46 -11.63
N VAL A 27 -2.65 10.77 -11.73
CA VAL A 27 -3.71 11.71 -12.15
C VAL A 27 -4.19 11.35 -13.56
N LEU A 28 -3.27 11.13 -14.50
CA LEU A 28 -3.60 10.74 -15.86
C LEU A 28 -4.25 9.34 -15.93
N ALA A 29 -3.82 8.39 -15.09
CA ALA A 29 -4.48 7.09 -14.98
C ALA A 29 -5.94 7.24 -14.52
N ALA A 30 -6.24 8.12 -13.57
CA ALA A 30 -7.62 8.40 -13.15
C ALA A 30 -8.48 8.99 -14.28
N LEU A 31 -7.90 9.83 -15.14
CA LEU A 31 -8.59 10.32 -16.34
C LEU A 31 -8.87 9.18 -17.34
N VAL A 32 -7.90 8.29 -17.57
CA VAL A 32 -8.07 7.16 -18.49
C VAL A 32 -9.17 6.21 -18.01
N THR A 33 -9.16 5.85 -16.72
CA THR A 33 -10.16 4.94 -16.14
C THR A 33 -11.53 5.60 -15.96
N GLU A 34 -11.56 6.93 -15.86
CA GLU A 34 -12.69 7.73 -15.37
C GLU A 34 -13.18 7.33 -13.98
N ASP A 35 -12.34 6.66 -13.19
CA ASP A 35 -12.64 6.31 -11.80
C ASP A 35 -12.39 7.52 -10.88
N PRO A 36 -13.01 7.60 -9.68
CA PRO A 36 -12.92 8.80 -8.86
C PRO A 36 -11.52 9.04 -8.31
N LEU A 37 -11.12 10.33 -8.29
CA LEU A 37 -9.85 10.81 -7.79
C LEU A 37 -10.08 11.69 -6.55
N LEU A 38 -9.34 11.43 -5.46
CA LEU A 38 -9.32 12.28 -4.28
C LEU A 38 -7.94 12.95 -4.14
N LEU A 39 -7.92 14.28 -4.09
CA LEU A 39 -6.72 15.05 -3.77
C LEU A 39 -6.69 15.37 -2.26
N ILE A 40 -5.56 15.10 -1.61
CA ILE A 40 -5.37 15.35 -0.17
C ILE A 40 -4.16 16.28 -0.01
N GLY A 41 -4.28 17.33 0.78
CA GLY A 41 -3.16 18.23 1.08
C GLY A 41 -3.61 19.53 1.72
N PRO A 42 -2.73 20.30 2.36
CA PRO A 42 -3.09 21.56 3.01
C PRO A 42 -3.82 22.54 2.09
N SER A 43 -4.52 23.52 2.67
CA SER A 43 -5.10 24.63 1.92
C SER A 43 -4.02 25.36 1.10
N GLY A 44 -4.35 25.78 -0.13
CA GLY A 44 -3.40 26.52 -0.97
C GLY A 44 -2.38 25.66 -1.76
N THR A 45 -2.40 24.34 -1.65
CA THR A 45 -1.51 23.41 -2.38
C THR A 45 -1.87 23.17 -3.86
N GLY A 46 -2.78 23.96 -4.43
CA GLY A 46 -3.13 23.87 -5.86
C GLY A 46 -4.05 22.70 -6.25
N LYS A 47 -4.70 22.01 -5.31
CA LYS A 47 -5.65 20.90 -5.59
C LYS A 47 -6.78 21.32 -6.53
N THR A 48 -7.53 22.34 -6.14
CA THR A 48 -8.65 22.90 -6.91
C THR A 48 -8.18 23.47 -8.24
N TYR A 49 -6.99 24.11 -8.25
CA TYR A 49 -6.37 24.63 -9.48
C TYR A 49 -6.07 23.51 -10.48
N LEU A 50 -5.44 22.40 -10.05
CA LEU A 50 -5.18 21.24 -10.90
C LEU A 50 -6.46 20.71 -11.56
N LEU A 51 -7.52 20.51 -10.78
CA LEU A 51 -8.76 19.91 -11.27
C LEU A 51 -9.53 20.85 -12.21
N ASN A 52 -9.59 22.15 -11.91
CA ASN A 52 -10.16 23.14 -12.82
C ASN A 52 -9.37 23.23 -14.13
N THR A 53 -8.04 23.24 -14.04
CA THR A 53 -7.13 23.25 -15.19
C THR A 53 -7.35 22.04 -16.10
N LEU A 54 -7.46 20.84 -15.52
CA LEU A 54 -7.78 19.63 -16.30
C LEU A 54 -9.12 19.74 -17.02
N SER A 55 -10.11 20.35 -16.36
CA SER A 55 -11.44 20.53 -16.91
C SER A 55 -11.44 21.51 -18.09
N GLU A 56 -10.72 22.63 -17.97
CA GLU A 56 -10.53 23.62 -19.02
C GLU A 56 -9.80 23.01 -20.24
N ALA A 57 -8.69 22.30 -19.99
CA ALA A 57 -7.89 21.66 -21.04
C ALA A 57 -8.68 20.60 -21.81
N LEU A 58 -9.59 19.90 -21.14
CA LEU A 58 -10.48 18.91 -21.73
C LEU A 58 -11.79 19.52 -22.27
N ARG A 59 -12.02 20.82 -22.08
CA ARG A 59 -13.22 21.56 -22.49
C ARG A 59 -14.52 20.90 -21.99
N LEU A 60 -14.53 20.49 -20.73
CA LEU A 60 -15.65 19.78 -20.13
C LEU A 60 -16.71 20.75 -19.60
N GLU A 61 -17.97 20.31 -19.61
CA GLU A 61 -19.03 20.91 -18.78
C GLU A 61 -18.74 20.63 -17.30
N HIS A 62 -18.03 21.55 -16.65
CA HIS A 62 -17.51 21.39 -15.29
C HIS A 62 -18.42 21.99 -14.22
N ARG A 63 -18.63 21.26 -13.11
CA ARG A 63 -19.25 21.81 -11.91
C ARG A 63 -18.35 21.69 -10.71
N HIS A 64 -18.10 22.82 -10.07
CA HIS A 64 -17.32 22.93 -8.85
C HIS A 64 -18.27 23.25 -7.69
N TYR A 65 -18.31 22.33 -6.72
CA TYR A 65 -19.13 22.43 -5.53
C TYR A 65 -18.24 22.44 -4.29
N ASN A 66 -18.46 23.40 -3.39
CA ASN A 66 -17.87 23.33 -2.05
C ASN A 66 -18.80 22.52 -1.14
N ALA A 67 -18.32 21.37 -0.64
CA ALA A 67 -19.10 20.44 0.16
C ALA A 67 -19.55 21.01 1.53
N SER A 68 -18.87 22.04 2.05
CA SER A 68 -19.24 22.69 3.31
C SER A 68 -20.43 23.65 3.15
N LEU A 69 -20.69 24.12 1.93
CA LEU A 69 -21.72 25.11 1.62
C LEU A 69 -22.89 24.55 0.83
N ILE A 70 -22.69 23.43 0.11
CA ILE A 70 -23.66 22.93 -0.84
C ILE A 70 -24.95 22.43 -0.19
N SER A 71 -26.08 22.92 -0.69
CA SER A 71 -27.40 22.35 -0.40
C SER A 71 -27.76 21.29 -1.44
N PHE A 72 -28.74 20.46 -1.11
CA PHE A 72 -29.20 19.42 -2.03
C PHE A 72 -29.87 20.00 -3.28
N ASP A 73 -30.54 21.15 -3.12
CA ASP A 73 -31.23 21.85 -4.21
C ASP A 73 -30.23 22.46 -5.22
N ASP A 74 -29.02 22.80 -4.78
CA ASP A 74 -27.95 23.25 -5.69
C ASP A 74 -27.47 22.14 -6.63
N LEU A 75 -27.60 20.87 -6.22
CA LEU A 75 -27.24 19.71 -7.05
C LEU A 75 -28.36 19.33 -8.01
N VAL A 76 -29.60 19.23 -7.51
CA VAL A 76 -30.75 18.70 -8.26
C VAL A 76 -31.51 19.78 -9.03
N GLY A 77 -31.64 20.98 -8.46
CA GLY A 77 -32.55 22.01 -8.92
C GLY A 77 -33.73 22.19 -7.98
N PHE A 78 -34.54 23.22 -8.25
CA PHE A 78 -35.64 23.60 -7.37
C PHE A 78 -36.93 22.84 -7.71
N PRO A 79 -37.61 22.22 -6.74
CA PRO A 79 -38.88 21.55 -6.99
C PRO A 79 -39.94 22.57 -7.41
N PHE A 80 -40.57 22.33 -8.55
CA PHE A 80 -41.60 23.18 -9.14
C PHE A 80 -42.83 22.32 -9.47
N PRO A 81 -44.00 22.62 -8.89
CA PRO A 81 -45.21 21.88 -9.18
C PRO A 81 -45.60 22.09 -10.65
N GLU A 82 -45.99 21.01 -11.31
CA GLU A 82 -46.48 21.09 -12.69
C GLU A 82 -47.84 21.77 -12.75
N SER A 83 -48.10 22.48 -13.85
CA SER A 83 -49.27 23.34 -14.03
C SER A 83 -50.60 22.57 -13.95
N ASP A 84 -50.56 21.27 -14.21
CA ASP A 84 -51.70 20.35 -14.18
C ASP A 84 -51.89 19.66 -12.82
N GLY A 85 -51.00 19.93 -11.84
CA GLY A 85 -51.03 19.34 -10.51
C GLY A 85 -50.71 17.84 -10.47
N THR A 86 -50.21 17.25 -11.56
CA THR A 86 -49.98 15.80 -11.66
C THR A 86 -48.62 15.37 -11.12
N GLY A 87 -47.70 16.31 -10.93
CA GLY A 87 -46.35 16.02 -10.47
C GLY A 87 -45.54 17.24 -10.01
N VAL A 88 -44.31 16.96 -9.61
CA VAL A 88 -43.27 17.95 -9.29
C VAL A 88 -42.12 17.73 -10.26
N LYS A 89 -41.75 18.76 -11.01
CA LYS A 89 -40.53 18.77 -11.83
C LYS A 89 -39.42 19.54 -11.10
N PHE A 90 -38.17 19.22 -11.35
CA PHE A 90 -37.05 20.00 -10.83
C PHE A 90 -36.59 21.01 -11.89
N LEU A 91 -36.56 22.29 -11.53
CA LEU A 91 -36.02 23.34 -12.39
C LEU A 91 -34.49 23.31 -12.31
N GLU A 92 -33.91 22.83 -13.41
CA GLU A 92 -32.46 22.79 -13.58
C GLU A 92 -31.88 24.20 -13.74
N THR A 93 -30.66 24.41 -13.26
CA THR A 93 -29.91 25.66 -13.43
C THR A 93 -28.54 25.35 -14.05
N PRO A 94 -27.80 26.36 -14.56
CA PRO A 94 -26.41 26.16 -14.95
C PRO A 94 -25.48 25.73 -13.81
N ALA A 95 -25.97 25.57 -12.57
CA ALA A 95 -25.24 24.99 -11.44
C ALA A 95 -25.63 23.52 -11.15
N THR A 96 -26.77 23.00 -11.62
CA THR A 96 -27.23 21.62 -11.32
C THR A 96 -26.48 20.52 -12.09
N VAL A 97 -26.33 19.34 -11.49
CA VAL A 97 -25.39 18.32 -11.97
C VAL A 97 -25.77 17.66 -13.32
N TRP A 98 -27.02 17.75 -13.76
CA TRP A 98 -27.59 16.94 -14.85
C TRP A 98 -26.87 17.06 -16.19
N GLY A 99 -26.29 18.21 -16.50
CA GLY A 99 -25.51 18.45 -17.72
C GLY A 99 -24.00 18.27 -17.59
N ALA A 100 -23.50 17.94 -16.40
CA ALA A 100 -22.07 17.95 -16.10
C ALA A 100 -21.33 16.75 -16.70
N GLU A 101 -20.16 17.00 -17.28
CA GLU A 101 -19.20 15.98 -17.71
C GLU A 101 -18.12 15.72 -16.67
N SER A 102 -17.88 16.71 -15.80
CA SER A 102 -17.03 16.57 -14.63
C SER A 102 -17.59 17.31 -13.42
N VAL A 103 -17.37 16.72 -12.25
CA VAL A 103 -17.73 17.33 -10.96
C VAL A 103 -16.51 17.34 -10.05
N LEU A 104 -16.25 18.49 -9.42
CA LEU A 104 -15.32 18.66 -8.31
C LEU A 104 -16.10 18.94 -7.02
N ILE A 105 -15.92 18.08 -6.03
CA ILE A 105 -16.41 18.27 -4.65
C ILE A 105 -15.23 18.71 -3.77
N ASP A 106 -15.10 20.02 -3.57
CA ASP A 106 -14.05 20.59 -2.74
C ASP A 106 -14.45 20.54 -1.25
N GLU A 107 -13.46 20.49 -0.37
CA GLU A 107 -13.62 20.42 1.08
C GLU A 107 -14.55 19.29 1.57
N ILE A 108 -14.50 18.11 0.93
CA ILE A 108 -15.40 16.97 1.25
C ILE A 108 -15.33 16.53 2.72
N SER A 109 -14.18 16.72 3.38
CA SER A 109 -13.98 16.43 4.81
C SER A 109 -14.64 17.42 5.77
N ARG A 110 -15.06 18.61 5.30
CA ARG A 110 -15.75 19.60 6.16
C ARG A 110 -17.26 19.40 6.25
N CYS A 111 -17.78 18.45 5.48
CA CYS A 111 -19.19 18.17 5.41
C CYS A 111 -19.59 17.17 6.50
N LYS A 112 -20.79 17.32 7.11
CA LYS A 112 -21.29 16.33 8.07
C LYS A 112 -21.49 14.96 7.39
N PRO A 113 -21.31 13.83 8.10
CA PRO A 113 -21.42 12.49 7.52
C PRO A 113 -22.72 12.23 6.72
N GLU A 114 -23.86 12.74 7.19
CA GLU A 114 -25.15 12.60 6.49
C GLU A 114 -25.17 13.25 5.10
N HIS A 115 -24.49 14.38 4.93
CA HIS A 115 -24.39 15.07 3.65
C HIS A 115 -23.32 14.44 2.75
N GLN A 116 -22.21 13.96 3.32
CA GLN A 116 -21.24 13.15 2.60
C GLN A 116 -21.94 11.95 1.93
N ASN A 117 -22.83 11.26 2.66
CA ASN A 117 -23.58 10.11 2.15
C ASN A 117 -24.40 10.42 0.88
N ARG A 118 -24.95 11.64 0.76
CA ARG A 118 -25.73 12.05 -0.43
C ARG A 118 -24.86 12.19 -1.68
N LEU A 119 -23.59 12.56 -1.51
CA LEU A 119 -22.62 12.68 -2.59
C LEU A 119 -22.10 11.32 -3.08
N PHE A 120 -22.43 10.21 -2.40
CA PHE A 120 -21.88 8.89 -2.72
C PHE A 120 -22.39 8.31 -4.04
N SER A 121 -23.70 8.39 -4.28
CA SER A 121 -24.28 7.93 -5.53
C SER A 121 -23.69 8.74 -6.70
N LEU A 122 -23.42 10.03 -6.48
CA LEU A 122 -22.79 10.89 -7.48
C LEU A 122 -21.35 10.45 -7.76
N VAL A 123 -20.53 10.34 -6.70
CA VAL A 123 -19.09 10.00 -6.82
C VAL A 123 -18.89 8.59 -7.32
N HIS A 124 -19.65 7.59 -6.87
CA HIS A 124 -19.37 6.20 -7.20
C HIS A 124 -20.21 5.67 -8.36
N GLU A 125 -21.51 5.95 -8.36
CA GLU A 125 -22.49 5.30 -9.22
C GLU A 125 -22.87 6.15 -10.45
N ARG A 126 -22.36 7.40 -10.53
CA ARG A 126 -22.79 8.39 -11.53
C ARG A 126 -24.31 8.56 -11.52
N ARG A 127 -24.87 8.63 -10.32
CA ARG A 127 -26.31 8.73 -10.09
C ARG A 127 -26.65 9.80 -9.08
N LEU A 128 -27.75 10.50 -9.29
CA LEU A 128 -28.35 11.38 -8.30
C LEU A 128 -29.83 11.03 -8.17
N GLN A 129 -30.30 10.80 -6.93
CA GLN A 129 -31.67 10.30 -6.66
C GLN A 129 -32.05 9.02 -7.45
N GLY A 130 -31.07 8.16 -7.73
CA GLY A 130 -31.27 6.95 -8.53
C GLY A 130 -31.31 7.17 -10.05
N ILE A 131 -31.32 8.42 -10.52
CA ILE A 131 -31.27 8.80 -11.94
C ILE A 131 -29.81 8.77 -12.40
N ALA A 132 -29.54 8.16 -13.56
CA ALA A 132 -28.21 8.09 -14.15
C ALA A 132 -27.78 9.45 -14.73
N LEU A 133 -26.51 9.79 -14.53
CA LEU A 133 -25.86 10.98 -15.09
C LEU A 133 -25.01 10.53 -16.27
N ASP A 134 -25.65 10.35 -17.43
CA ASP A 134 -25.04 9.69 -18.59
C ASP A 134 -23.82 10.43 -19.16
N ARG A 135 -23.79 11.76 -18.99
CA ARG A 135 -22.69 12.62 -19.42
C ARG A 135 -21.55 12.67 -18.41
N LEU A 136 -21.79 12.34 -17.16
CA LEU A 136 -20.81 12.49 -16.09
C LEU A 136 -19.71 11.44 -16.23
N ARG A 137 -18.49 11.91 -16.53
CA ARG A 137 -17.32 11.06 -16.72
C ARG A 137 -16.40 11.13 -15.51
N TYR A 138 -16.01 12.35 -15.14
CA TYR A 138 -14.99 12.57 -14.12
C TYR A 138 -15.60 13.03 -12.80
N ARG A 139 -15.26 12.33 -11.72
CA ARG A 139 -15.73 12.64 -10.37
C ARG A 139 -14.51 12.85 -9.49
N TRP A 140 -14.28 14.09 -9.11
CA TRP A 140 -13.13 14.49 -8.34
C TRP A 140 -13.57 15.03 -6.99
N ALA A 141 -12.72 14.84 -6.00
CA ALA A 141 -12.88 15.49 -4.72
C ALA A 141 -11.54 16.00 -4.23
N ALA A 142 -11.58 17.00 -3.36
CA ALA A 142 -10.43 17.53 -2.67
C ALA A 142 -10.72 17.66 -1.18
N MET A 143 -9.74 17.36 -0.35
CA MET A 143 -9.83 17.55 1.10
C MET A 143 -8.51 18.00 1.70
N ASN A 144 -8.60 18.59 2.88
CA ASN A 144 -7.44 18.78 3.73
C ASN A 144 -7.12 17.46 4.46
N PRO A 145 -5.86 17.24 4.88
CA PRO A 145 -5.51 16.08 5.69
C PRO A 145 -6.40 16.03 6.94
N CYS A 146 -6.65 14.81 7.42
CA CYS A 146 -7.30 14.64 8.71
C CYS A 146 -6.33 15.12 9.81
N THR A 147 -6.83 15.83 10.81
CA THR A 147 -6.01 16.19 11.98
C THR A 147 -5.63 14.91 12.73
N GLY A 148 -4.35 14.56 12.74
CA GLY A 148 -3.80 13.53 13.62
C GLY A 148 -3.81 13.99 15.07
N SER A 149 -3.58 13.07 16.01
CA SER A 149 -3.56 13.32 17.46
C SER A 149 -2.47 14.30 17.96
N ASP A 150 -1.61 14.82 17.09
CA ASP A 150 -0.59 15.79 17.43
C ASP A 150 -1.09 17.20 17.10
N GLN A 151 -1.58 17.85 18.16
CA GLN A 151 -2.12 19.21 18.15
C GLN A 151 -1.09 20.20 17.61
N SER A 152 -1.24 20.60 16.34
CA SER A 152 -0.57 21.80 15.85
C SER A 152 -1.46 23.03 16.14
N PRO A 153 -0.91 24.20 16.49
CA PRO A 153 -1.72 25.40 16.75
C PRO A 153 -2.50 25.90 15.52
N ASP A 154 -2.10 25.44 14.32
CA ASP A 154 -2.73 25.73 13.03
C ASP A 154 -3.72 24.62 12.61
N ASP A 155 -4.08 23.71 13.52
CA ASP A 155 -5.05 22.64 13.27
C ASP A 155 -6.36 23.25 12.78
N TYR A 156 -6.64 22.99 11.50
CA TYR A 156 -7.85 23.40 10.81
C TYR A 156 -9.06 22.82 11.54
N THR A 157 -9.68 23.64 12.39
CA THR A 157 -10.88 23.27 13.14
C THR A 157 -11.99 22.92 12.13
N GLY A 158 -12.34 21.64 12.00
CA GLY A 158 -13.46 21.18 11.17
C GLY A 158 -13.15 20.31 9.94
N SER A 159 -11.95 19.73 9.79
CA SER A 159 -11.71 18.64 8.81
C SER A 159 -11.95 17.28 9.45
N GLU A 160 -13.09 16.66 9.16
CA GLU A 160 -13.46 15.34 9.69
C GLU A 160 -12.97 14.22 8.76
N PRO A 161 -12.51 13.08 9.31
CA PRO A 161 -12.14 11.93 8.51
C PRO A 161 -13.32 11.42 7.68
N LEU A 162 -13.05 10.97 6.46
CA LEU A 162 -14.06 10.31 5.64
C LEU A 162 -14.47 8.97 6.26
N ASP A 163 -15.74 8.60 6.09
CA ASP A 163 -16.18 7.24 6.43
C ASP A 163 -15.36 6.19 5.63
N PRO A 164 -14.94 5.06 6.24
CA PRO A 164 -14.18 4.05 5.52
C PRO A 164 -14.87 3.46 4.29
N ALA A 165 -16.20 3.33 4.29
CA ALA A 165 -16.95 2.87 3.14
C ALA A 165 -17.04 3.94 2.04
N LEU A 166 -16.96 5.23 2.39
CA LEU A 166 -16.87 6.34 1.44
C LEU A 166 -15.52 6.35 0.74
N ALA A 167 -14.43 6.40 1.51
CA ALA A 167 -13.11 6.47 0.92
C ALA A 167 -12.84 5.23 0.05
N ASP A 168 -13.40 4.06 0.40
CA ASP A 168 -13.27 2.86 -0.43
C ASP A 168 -13.89 3.00 -1.85
N ARG A 169 -14.68 4.04 -2.12
CA ARG A 169 -15.30 4.34 -3.43
C ARG A 169 -14.41 5.17 -4.36
N PHE A 170 -13.40 5.85 -3.83
CA PHE A 170 -12.38 6.54 -4.64
C PHE A 170 -11.36 5.54 -5.13
N ALA A 171 -10.93 5.60 -6.39
CA ALA A 171 -9.93 4.65 -6.91
C ALA A 171 -8.51 5.06 -6.57
N LEU A 172 -8.21 6.36 -6.67
CA LEU A 172 -6.88 6.91 -6.49
C LEU A 172 -6.88 8.11 -5.53
N PHE A 173 -5.83 8.19 -4.73
CA PHE A 173 -5.53 9.20 -3.73
C PHE A 173 -4.21 9.84 -4.08
N VAL A 174 -4.22 11.16 -4.26
CA VAL A 174 -3.04 11.93 -4.64
C VAL A 174 -2.78 12.98 -3.59
N GLU A 175 -1.60 12.90 -2.97
CA GLU A 175 -1.14 13.91 -2.03
C GLU A 175 -0.51 15.08 -2.77
N ALA A 176 -1.03 16.27 -2.53
CA ALA A 176 -0.49 17.53 -3.02
C ALA A 176 0.65 18.00 -2.12
N ALA A 177 1.81 18.26 -2.71
CA ALA A 177 2.96 18.77 -1.98
C ALA A 177 2.72 20.20 -1.49
N ASP A 178 3.15 20.49 -0.25
CA ASP A 178 3.24 21.85 0.25
C ASP A 178 4.54 22.54 -0.23
N TRP A 179 4.68 23.85 -0.02
CA TRP A 179 5.78 24.68 -0.49
C TRP A 179 7.18 24.09 -0.22
N SER A 180 7.35 23.47 0.96
CA SER A 180 8.60 22.83 1.39
C SER A 180 8.94 21.57 0.58
N GLY A 181 7.94 20.89 0.02
CA GLY A 181 8.10 19.69 -0.81
C GLY A 181 8.36 19.98 -2.30
N LEU A 182 8.22 21.24 -2.74
CA LEU A 182 8.40 21.64 -4.13
C LEU A 182 9.87 21.84 -4.51
N LYS A 183 10.23 21.47 -5.73
CA LYS A 183 11.57 21.79 -6.28
C LYS A 183 11.69 23.30 -6.50
N ARG A 184 12.92 23.83 -6.39
CA ARG A 184 13.21 25.26 -6.63
C ARG A 184 12.70 25.79 -7.98
N ARG A 185 12.70 24.96 -9.02
CA ARG A 185 12.18 25.32 -10.35
C ARG A 185 10.65 25.51 -10.34
N GLU A 186 9.93 24.66 -9.62
CA GLU A 186 8.48 24.72 -9.48
C GLU A 186 8.06 25.91 -8.63
N GLN A 187 8.74 26.14 -7.50
CA GLN A 187 8.55 27.33 -6.65
C GLN A 187 8.63 28.62 -7.46
N ARG A 188 9.66 28.77 -8.31
CA ARG A 188 9.82 29.95 -9.17
C ARG A 188 8.69 30.13 -10.16
N LYS A 189 8.16 29.02 -10.70
CA LYS A 189 7.05 29.05 -11.66
C LYS A 189 5.73 29.38 -11.00
N ILE A 190 5.51 28.92 -9.76
CA ILE A 190 4.33 29.25 -8.97
C ILE A 190 4.35 30.73 -8.53
N THR A 191 5.51 31.27 -8.19
CA THR A 191 5.66 32.70 -7.82
C THR A 191 5.64 33.66 -9.00
N ASP A 192 5.59 33.18 -10.23
CA ASP A 192 5.60 34.01 -11.43
C ASP A 192 4.17 34.51 -11.71
N PRO A 193 3.85 35.79 -11.49
CA PRO A 193 2.50 36.32 -11.64
C PRO A 193 2.05 36.35 -13.11
N SER A 194 2.97 36.18 -14.07
CA SER A 194 2.64 36.26 -15.50
C SER A 194 1.70 35.16 -16.00
N GLY A 195 1.50 34.10 -15.20
CA GLY A 195 0.59 32.99 -15.49
C GLY A 195 -0.84 33.15 -14.98
N GLU A 196 -1.15 34.19 -14.20
CA GLU A 196 -2.47 34.35 -13.58
C GLU A 196 -3.56 34.60 -14.63
N GLY A 197 -4.70 33.92 -14.48
CA GLY A 197 -5.87 34.08 -15.36
C GLY A 197 -5.76 33.47 -16.77
N ARG A 198 -4.69 32.73 -17.09
CA ARG A 198 -4.61 32.01 -18.36
C ARG A 198 -5.48 30.77 -18.31
N ILE A 199 -6.40 30.65 -19.28
CA ILE A 199 -7.12 29.41 -19.54
C ILE A 199 -6.10 28.34 -19.91
N ALA A 200 -6.21 27.17 -19.28
CA ALA A 200 -5.34 26.05 -19.59
C ALA A 200 -5.72 25.43 -20.94
N ASP A 201 -5.16 25.95 -22.04
CA ASP A 201 -5.30 25.40 -23.39
C ASP A 201 -3.94 24.89 -23.88
N ASP A 202 -3.80 23.57 -24.02
CA ASP A 202 -2.63 22.91 -24.61
C ASP A 202 -2.79 22.60 -26.11
N GLY A 203 -3.77 23.23 -26.76
CA GLY A 203 -4.10 22.96 -28.16
C GLY A 203 -4.78 21.59 -28.36
N GLY A 204 -5.34 21.00 -27.31
CA GLY A 204 -6.00 19.69 -27.34
C GLY A 204 -5.04 18.50 -27.25
N ALA A 205 -3.78 18.73 -26.86
CA ALA A 205 -2.78 17.68 -26.73
C ALA A 205 -3.18 16.63 -25.67
N LEU A 206 -3.66 17.06 -24.51
CA LEU A 206 -4.19 16.19 -23.46
C LEU A 206 -5.39 15.39 -23.96
N ALA A 207 -6.35 16.04 -24.62
CA ALA A 207 -7.55 15.37 -25.13
C ALA A 207 -7.19 14.27 -26.15
N ALA A 208 -6.25 14.54 -27.06
CA ALA A 208 -5.78 13.57 -28.04
C ALA A 208 -5.04 12.38 -27.39
N ALA A 209 -4.11 12.65 -26.46
CA ALA A 209 -3.39 11.62 -25.74
C ALA A 209 -4.35 10.75 -24.90
N LEU A 210 -5.30 11.37 -24.20
CA LEU A 210 -6.29 10.69 -23.39
C LEU A 210 -7.21 9.79 -24.22
N ALA A 211 -7.62 10.24 -25.41
CA ALA A 211 -8.41 9.42 -26.32
C ALA A 211 -7.65 8.15 -26.75
N GLN A 212 -6.36 8.28 -27.07
CA GLN A 212 -5.50 7.14 -27.45
C GLN A 212 -5.30 6.17 -26.27
N TRP A 213 -4.94 6.69 -25.09
CA TRP A 213 -4.75 5.87 -23.88
C TRP A 213 -6.03 5.16 -23.48
N ARG A 214 -7.17 5.86 -23.54
CA ARG A 214 -8.48 5.27 -23.20
C ARG A 214 -8.89 4.19 -24.18
N SER A 215 -8.67 4.38 -25.48
CA SER A 215 -8.91 3.34 -26.49
C SER A 215 -8.10 2.07 -26.18
N THR A 216 -6.80 2.24 -25.90
CA THR A 216 -5.88 1.15 -25.53
C THR A 216 -6.33 0.46 -24.23
N PHE A 217 -6.72 1.24 -23.23
CA PHE A 217 -7.20 0.72 -21.94
C PHE A 217 -8.45 -0.13 -22.11
N LEU A 218 -9.45 0.36 -22.86
CA LEU A 218 -10.69 -0.38 -23.11
C LEU A 218 -10.46 -1.68 -23.88
N GLN A 219 -9.52 -1.70 -24.82
CA GLN A 219 -9.12 -2.92 -25.53
C GLN A 219 -8.44 -3.95 -24.61
N ALA A 220 -7.67 -3.50 -23.62
CA ALA A 220 -6.98 -4.36 -22.67
C ALA A 220 -7.85 -4.82 -21.48
N LEU A 221 -9.04 -4.24 -21.25
CA LEU A 221 -9.90 -4.61 -20.12
C LEU A 221 -10.39 -6.07 -20.13
N PRO A 222 -10.84 -6.64 -21.28
CA PRO A 222 -11.29 -8.04 -21.33
C PRO A 222 -10.16 -9.05 -21.06
N ASP A 223 -8.93 -8.71 -21.42
CA ASP A 223 -7.74 -9.54 -21.27
C ASP A 223 -6.62 -8.76 -20.58
N CYS A 224 -6.83 -8.49 -19.29
CA CYS A 224 -5.88 -7.74 -18.48
C CYS A 224 -4.57 -8.54 -18.34
N PRO A 225 -3.39 -7.92 -18.54
CA PRO A 225 -2.11 -8.61 -18.44
C PRO A 225 -1.96 -9.40 -17.14
N ALA A 226 -1.63 -10.70 -17.25
CA ALA A 226 -1.57 -11.61 -16.11
C ALA A 226 -0.71 -11.08 -14.94
N TRP A 227 0.43 -10.45 -15.25
CA TRP A 227 1.32 -9.88 -14.23
C TRP A 227 0.64 -8.79 -13.37
N ILE A 228 -0.31 -8.02 -13.91
CA ILE A 228 -1.07 -7.01 -13.16
C ILE A 228 -1.99 -7.71 -12.16
N ILE A 229 -2.68 -8.75 -12.62
CA ILE A 229 -3.58 -9.55 -11.79
C ILE A 229 -2.78 -10.18 -10.64
N THR A 230 -1.65 -10.84 -10.97
CA THR A 230 -0.74 -11.45 -9.99
C THR A 230 -0.19 -10.41 -9.01
N TYR A 231 0.30 -9.26 -9.51
CA TYR A 231 0.83 -8.21 -8.63
C TYR A 231 -0.24 -7.75 -7.62
N VAL A 232 -1.45 -7.46 -8.10
CA VAL A 232 -2.50 -6.92 -7.24
C VAL A 232 -3.03 -7.95 -6.26
N SER A 233 -3.16 -9.23 -6.65
CA SER A 233 -3.56 -10.29 -5.71
C SER A 233 -2.54 -10.46 -4.60
N GLU A 234 -1.25 -10.58 -4.96
CA GLU A 234 -0.17 -10.77 -3.99
C GLU A 234 0.02 -9.56 -3.06
N ALA A 235 -0.07 -8.33 -3.61
CA ALA A 235 0.00 -7.11 -2.81
C ALA A 235 -1.18 -7.01 -1.84
N THR A 236 -2.38 -7.39 -2.28
CA THR A 236 -3.59 -7.41 -1.45
C THR A 236 -3.45 -8.41 -0.31
N ASP A 237 -3.00 -9.62 -0.58
CA ASP A 237 -2.80 -10.66 0.44
C ASP A 237 -1.74 -10.25 1.46
N ALA A 238 -0.60 -9.74 0.99
CA ALA A 238 0.48 -9.28 1.86
C ALA A 238 0.06 -8.11 2.77
N LEU A 239 -0.67 -7.13 2.23
CA LEU A 239 -1.20 -6.01 3.02
C LEU A 239 -2.21 -6.49 4.06
N ASN A 240 -3.13 -7.39 3.68
CA ASN A 240 -4.12 -7.94 4.60
C ASN A 240 -3.46 -8.76 5.73
N GLN A 241 -2.43 -9.56 5.42
CA GLN A 241 -1.63 -10.27 6.43
C GLN A 241 -0.94 -9.31 7.40
N ALA A 242 -0.43 -8.17 6.88
CA ALA A 242 0.12 -7.09 7.68
C ALA A 242 -0.95 -6.22 8.39
N ARG A 243 -2.21 -6.65 8.41
CA ARG A 243 -3.36 -5.95 9.02
C ARG A 243 -3.68 -4.57 8.40
N ILE A 244 -3.19 -4.30 7.19
CA ILE A 244 -3.57 -3.16 6.36
C ILE A 244 -4.71 -3.62 5.45
N ARG A 245 -5.96 -3.33 5.85
CA ARG A 245 -7.14 -3.88 5.16
C ARG A 245 -7.28 -3.33 3.74
N ILE A 246 -7.35 -4.25 2.77
CA ILE A 246 -7.67 -3.99 1.36
C ILE A 246 -8.93 -4.77 0.98
N SER A 247 -9.98 -4.07 0.52
CA SER A 247 -11.24 -4.69 0.11
C SER A 247 -11.16 -5.33 -1.29
N PRO A 248 -12.06 -6.26 -1.65
CA PRO A 248 -12.15 -6.78 -3.02
C PRO A 248 -12.42 -5.69 -4.06
N ARG A 249 -13.25 -4.68 -3.71
CA ARG A 249 -13.50 -3.51 -4.56
C ARG A 249 -12.19 -2.76 -4.81
N ARG A 250 -11.41 -2.54 -3.74
CA ARG A 250 -10.12 -1.86 -3.81
C ARG A 250 -9.14 -2.59 -4.70
N ALA A 251 -9.00 -3.91 -4.55
CA ALA A 251 -8.15 -4.72 -5.40
C ALA A 251 -8.54 -4.56 -6.89
N ARG A 252 -9.84 -4.59 -7.21
CA ARG A 252 -10.33 -4.34 -8.58
C ARG A 252 -9.94 -2.95 -9.10
N LEU A 253 -10.14 -1.90 -8.30
CA LEU A 253 -9.79 -0.52 -8.67
C LEU A 253 -8.28 -0.33 -8.82
N MET A 254 -7.48 -0.99 -7.97
CA MET A 254 -6.02 -0.98 -8.05
C MET A 254 -5.53 -1.62 -9.36
N ALA A 255 -6.08 -2.77 -9.76
CA ALA A 255 -5.72 -3.42 -11.03
C ALA A 255 -6.05 -2.54 -12.25
N ARG A 256 -7.23 -1.91 -12.25
CA ARG A 256 -7.63 -0.97 -13.30
C ARG A 256 -6.69 0.24 -13.37
N SER A 257 -6.37 0.81 -12.21
CA SER A 257 -5.49 1.98 -12.11
C SER A 257 -4.06 1.65 -12.54
N LEU A 258 -3.56 0.46 -12.17
CA LEU A 258 -2.24 -0.03 -12.57
C LEU A 258 -2.16 -0.25 -14.09
N LEU A 259 -3.18 -0.88 -14.68
CA LEU A 259 -3.26 -1.02 -16.14
C LEU A 259 -3.21 0.35 -16.83
N ALA A 260 -4.07 1.29 -16.42
CA ALA A 260 -4.09 2.63 -16.98
C ALA A 260 -2.75 3.37 -16.81
N ALA A 261 -2.13 3.31 -15.63
CA ALA A 261 -0.85 3.97 -15.36
C ALA A 261 0.29 3.43 -16.24
N THR A 262 0.31 2.11 -16.52
CA THR A 262 1.32 1.51 -17.41
C THR A 262 1.13 1.91 -18.86
N ILE A 263 -0.13 2.09 -19.31
CA ILE A 263 -0.46 2.59 -20.65
C ILE A 263 -0.02 4.05 -20.79
N VAL A 264 -0.40 4.90 -19.83
CA VAL A 264 -0.01 6.32 -19.82
C VAL A 264 1.50 6.49 -19.83
N SER A 265 2.21 5.72 -19.01
CA SER A 265 3.67 5.82 -18.88
C SER A 265 4.45 5.10 -19.99
N GLY A 266 3.79 4.24 -20.76
CA GLY A 266 4.42 3.38 -21.77
C GLY A 266 5.42 2.35 -21.22
N HIS A 267 5.43 2.11 -19.90
CA HIS A 267 6.38 1.20 -19.25
C HIS A 267 5.84 0.60 -17.95
N LYS A 268 6.39 -0.55 -17.54
CA LYS A 268 6.13 -1.20 -16.24
C LYS A 268 7.35 -1.13 -15.31
N ARG A 269 7.73 0.06 -14.85
CA ARG A 269 8.85 0.23 -13.90
C ARG A 269 8.39 0.00 -12.47
N GLN A 270 9.21 -0.63 -11.64
CA GLN A 270 8.91 -0.91 -10.23
C GLN A 270 8.47 0.35 -9.46
N ALA A 271 9.15 1.49 -9.68
CA ALA A 271 8.81 2.76 -9.04
C ALA A 271 7.40 3.24 -9.38
N LEU A 272 6.95 3.09 -10.64
CA LEU A 272 5.58 3.44 -11.05
C LEU A 272 4.57 2.55 -10.34
N VAL A 273 4.81 1.23 -10.32
CA VAL A 273 3.91 0.26 -9.69
C VAL A 273 3.80 0.51 -8.18
N ARG A 274 4.92 0.87 -7.52
CA ARG A 274 4.94 1.32 -6.12
C ARG A 274 4.10 2.57 -5.92
N SER A 275 4.23 3.57 -6.78
CA SER A 275 3.44 4.81 -6.70
C SER A 275 1.94 4.53 -6.85
N VAL A 276 1.55 3.65 -7.78
CA VAL A 276 0.14 3.23 -7.94
C VAL A 276 -0.37 2.50 -6.70
N LEU A 277 0.42 1.61 -6.10
CA LEU A 277 0.04 0.92 -4.87
C LEU A 277 -0.24 1.92 -3.75
N LYS A 278 0.69 2.85 -3.50
CA LYS A 278 0.54 3.89 -2.47
C LYS A 278 -0.67 4.77 -2.73
N ALA A 279 -0.83 5.24 -3.97
CA ALA A 279 -1.99 6.04 -4.38
C ALA A 279 -3.31 5.26 -4.35
N SER A 280 -3.30 3.94 -4.20
CA SER A 280 -4.52 3.16 -4.06
C SER A 280 -4.97 3.02 -2.60
N LEU A 281 -4.15 3.42 -1.62
CA LEU A 281 -4.46 3.24 -0.20
C LEU A 281 -5.38 4.37 0.32
N PRO A 282 -6.60 4.05 0.80
CA PRO A 282 -7.55 5.06 1.28
C PRO A 282 -7.26 5.60 2.68
N HIS A 283 -6.26 5.05 3.38
CA HIS A 283 -6.07 5.23 4.81
C HIS A 283 -5.89 6.70 5.23
N MET A 284 -5.20 7.49 4.40
CA MET A 284 -5.01 8.93 4.63
C MET A 284 -6.32 9.71 4.66
N ALA A 285 -7.33 9.26 3.90
CA ALA A 285 -8.62 9.96 3.81
C ALA A 285 -9.46 9.84 5.08
N TRP A 286 -9.13 8.90 5.98
CA TRP A 286 -9.85 8.69 7.24
C TRP A 286 -8.92 8.76 8.47
N GLY A 287 -7.77 9.43 8.34
CA GLY A 287 -6.87 9.71 9.46
C GLY A 287 -6.08 8.51 9.97
N ARG A 288 -5.74 7.55 9.10
CA ARG A 288 -4.79 6.48 9.43
C ARG A 288 -3.60 6.52 8.49
N GLU A 289 -2.40 6.45 9.05
CA GLU A 289 -1.19 6.21 8.27
C GLU A 289 -0.86 4.71 8.29
N PRO A 290 -0.84 4.05 7.12
CA PRO A 290 -0.39 2.67 7.04
C PRO A 290 1.12 2.61 7.27
N ASP A 291 1.60 1.56 7.94
CA ASP A 291 3.03 1.33 8.11
C ASP A 291 3.73 1.25 6.74
N ILE A 292 4.58 2.25 6.46
CA ILE A 292 5.31 2.38 5.19
C ILE A 292 6.23 1.16 4.96
N GLY A 293 6.82 0.62 6.03
CA GLY A 293 7.67 -0.58 5.96
C GLY A 293 6.89 -1.80 5.49
N ALA A 294 5.69 -2.00 6.04
CA ALA A 294 4.78 -3.06 5.61
C ALA A 294 4.29 -2.88 4.16
N VAL A 295 3.91 -1.64 3.77
CA VAL A 295 3.50 -1.34 2.39
C VAL A 295 4.64 -1.61 1.40
N ASP A 296 5.86 -1.21 1.73
CA ASP A 296 7.03 -1.43 0.87
C ASP A 296 7.44 -2.91 0.82
N ALA A 297 7.26 -3.67 1.91
CA ALA A 297 7.46 -5.11 1.92
C ALA A 297 6.43 -5.84 1.04
N ALA A 298 5.15 -5.48 1.14
CA ALA A 298 4.08 -6.01 0.29
C ALA A 298 4.35 -5.72 -1.20
N HIS A 299 4.78 -4.49 -1.52
CA HIS A 299 5.17 -4.12 -2.87
C HIS A 299 6.32 -4.99 -3.42
N ARG A 300 7.41 -5.17 -2.66
CA ARG A 300 8.56 -5.98 -3.09
C ARG A 300 8.14 -7.43 -3.36
N LEU A 301 7.37 -8.01 -2.45
CA LEU A 301 6.83 -9.37 -2.58
C LEU A 301 6.00 -9.51 -3.85
N ALA A 302 4.97 -8.69 -4.00
CA ALA A 302 4.09 -8.73 -5.16
C ALA A 302 4.84 -8.50 -6.48
N TRP A 303 5.80 -7.56 -6.51
CA TRP A 303 6.59 -7.26 -7.69
C TRP A 303 7.45 -8.45 -8.12
N SER A 304 8.13 -9.11 -7.18
CA SER A 304 8.96 -10.29 -7.46
C SER A 304 8.16 -11.43 -8.07
N VAL A 305 6.94 -11.66 -7.55
CA VAL A 305 6.05 -12.73 -7.98
C VAL A 305 5.50 -12.43 -9.37
N ALA A 306 5.05 -11.19 -9.60
CA ALA A 306 4.47 -10.77 -10.86
C ALA A 306 5.49 -10.73 -12.02
N MET A 307 6.75 -10.42 -11.74
CA MET A 307 7.80 -10.32 -12.76
C MET A 307 8.55 -11.63 -13.01
N GLU A 308 8.12 -12.74 -12.40
CA GLU A 308 8.83 -14.02 -12.45
C GLU A 308 10.32 -13.87 -12.12
N SER A 309 10.62 -13.03 -11.13
CA SER A 309 12.01 -12.80 -10.73
C SER A 309 12.62 -14.12 -10.24
N PRO A 310 13.89 -14.43 -10.58
CA PRO A 310 14.59 -15.59 -10.02
C PRO A 310 14.56 -15.63 -8.48
N ASP A 311 14.33 -14.48 -7.82
CA ASP A 311 14.24 -14.32 -6.37
C ASP A 311 12.83 -14.55 -5.79
N ARG A 312 11.83 -14.96 -6.58
CA ARG A 312 10.45 -15.24 -6.11
C ARG A 312 10.44 -16.19 -4.89
N TRP A 313 11.40 -17.11 -4.85
CA TRP A 313 11.51 -18.08 -3.76
C TRP A 313 11.87 -17.42 -2.42
N ILE A 314 12.59 -16.29 -2.41
CA ILE A 314 12.95 -15.56 -1.18
C ILE A 314 11.67 -15.08 -0.47
N HIS A 315 10.70 -14.64 -1.25
CA HIS A 315 9.41 -14.20 -0.73
C HIS A 315 8.57 -15.36 -0.20
N GLN A 316 8.57 -16.51 -0.88
CA GLN A 316 7.94 -17.74 -0.37
C GLN A 316 8.62 -18.21 0.92
N PHE A 317 9.95 -18.09 0.99
CA PHE A 317 10.75 -18.40 2.16
C PHE A 317 10.37 -17.50 3.35
N LEU A 318 10.23 -16.20 3.15
CA LEU A 318 9.82 -15.28 4.22
C LEU A 318 8.35 -15.46 4.64
N ALA A 319 7.46 -15.79 3.71
CA ALA A 319 6.03 -15.98 3.98
C ALA A 319 5.68 -17.37 4.58
N ALA A 320 6.57 -18.36 4.47
CA ALA A 320 6.29 -19.71 4.98
C ALA A 320 6.07 -19.71 6.51
N GLY A 321 4.99 -20.36 6.95
CA GLY A 321 4.50 -20.28 8.32
C GLY A 321 5.33 -21.04 9.37
N THR A 322 5.95 -22.16 9.00
CA THR A 322 6.79 -22.97 9.92
C THR A 322 8.26 -22.87 9.54
N LEU A 323 9.17 -22.97 10.53
CA LEU A 323 10.61 -22.93 10.25
C LEU A 323 11.07 -24.06 9.30
N VAL A 324 10.44 -25.24 9.38
CA VAL A 324 10.76 -26.36 8.47
C VAL A 324 10.33 -26.08 7.04
N ASP A 325 9.21 -25.41 6.82
CA ASP A 325 8.78 -25.03 5.46
C ASP A 325 9.66 -23.92 4.89
N LYS A 326 10.11 -22.96 5.72
CA LYS A 326 11.17 -22.01 5.35
C LYS A 326 12.40 -22.78 4.88
N LEU A 327 12.89 -23.73 5.67
CA LEU A 327 14.07 -24.53 5.30
C LEU A 327 13.87 -25.34 4.01
N LYS A 328 12.69 -25.93 3.78
CA LYS A 328 12.39 -26.61 2.51
C LYS A 328 12.50 -25.66 1.33
N VAL A 329 11.89 -24.47 1.41
CA VAL A 329 11.93 -23.50 0.32
C VAL A 329 13.38 -23.09 0.03
N LEU A 330 14.18 -22.83 1.08
CA LEU A 330 15.61 -22.52 0.91
C LEU A 330 16.35 -23.66 0.19
N LEU A 331 16.14 -24.91 0.59
CA LEU A 331 16.84 -26.06 0.01
C LEU A 331 16.35 -26.44 -1.40
N ASP A 332 15.06 -26.26 -1.69
CA ASP A 332 14.44 -26.72 -2.93
C ASP A 332 14.49 -25.67 -4.05
N GLN A 333 14.51 -24.39 -3.69
CA GLN A 333 14.34 -23.30 -4.65
C GLN A 333 15.55 -22.35 -4.75
N CYS A 334 16.42 -22.28 -3.74
CA CYS A 334 17.64 -21.48 -3.85
C CYS A 334 18.58 -22.09 -4.89
N ARG A 335 18.90 -21.32 -5.93
CA ARG A 335 19.84 -21.71 -7.00
C ARG A 335 21.16 -20.96 -6.91
N ASP A 336 21.20 -19.87 -6.17
CA ASP A 336 22.33 -18.97 -6.08
C ASP A 336 22.67 -18.65 -4.62
N PRO A 337 23.89 -18.96 -4.14
CA PRO A 337 24.28 -18.73 -2.75
C PRO A 337 24.17 -17.29 -2.26
N ASP A 338 24.35 -16.28 -3.12
CA ASP A 338 24.22 -14.87 -2.73
C ASP A 338 22.77 -14.54 -2.35
N THR A 339 21.81 -14.94 -3.19
CA THR A 339 20.37 -14.82 -2.87
C THR A 339 19.98 -15.66 -1.65
N GLY A 340 20.63 -16.81 -1.44
CA GLY A 340 20.53 -17.63 -0.24
C GLY A 340 20.88 -16.87 1.04
N SER A 341 22.07 -16.26 1.06
CA SER A 341 22.54 -15.45 2.18
C SER A 341 21.65 -14.23 2.42
N GLN A 342 21.20 -13.57 1.36
CA GLN A 342 20.29 -12.44 1.46
C GLN A 342 18.94 -12.84 2.10
N ALA A 343 18.38 -13.99 1.71
CA ALA A 343 17.12 -14.50 2.28
C ALA A 343 17.27 -14.79 3.78
N VAL A 344 18.37 -15.44 4.17
CA VAL A 344 18.68 -15.73 5.58
C VAL A 344 18.85 -14.45 6.38
N ALA A 345 19.61 -13.48 5.90
CA ALA A 345 19.79 -12.20 6.58
C ALA A 345 18.45 -11.47 6.81
N GLN A 346 17.56 -11.48 5.81
CA GLN A 346 16.21 -10.91 5.95
C GLN A 346 15.37 -11.66 6.98
N LEU A 347 15.39 -12.99 6.98
CA LEU A 347 14.68 -13.78 7.99
C LEU A 347 15.15 -13.45 9.40
N LEU A 348 16.46 -13.42 9.63
CA LEU A 348 17.06 -13.13 10.93
C LEU A 348 16.72 -11.71 11.42
N ALA A 349 16.52 -10.76 10.52
CA ALA A 349 16.17 -9.38 10.85
C ALA A 349 14.66 -9.17 11.09
N SER A 350 13.78 -9.88 10.38
CA SER A 350 12.32 -9.62 10.41
C SER A 350 11.51 -10.56 11.31
N GLU A 351 12.04 -11.73 11.63
CA GLU A 351 11.32 -12.77 12.38
C GLU A 351 11.38 -12.52 13.90
N ASN A 352 10.46 -13.15 14.66
CA ASN A 352 10.53 -13.10 16.12
C ASN A 352 11.91 -13.59 16.63
N PRO A 353 12.55 -12.91 17.62
CA PRO A 353 13.89 -13.28 18.10
C PRO A 353 14.06 -14.75 18.48
N ALA A 354 13.05 -15.35 19.13
CA ALA A 354 13.09 -16.76 19.51
C ALA A 354 13.04 -17.70 18.28
N ARG A 355 12.26 -17.33 17.25
CA ARG A 355 12.15 -18.11 16.00
C ARG A 355 13.37 -17.94 15.11
N ALA A 356 13.93 -16.73 15.03
CA ALA A 356 15.19 -16.46 14.33
C ALA A 356 16.34 -17.27 14.96
N ALA A 357 16.47 -17.22 16.29
CA ALA A 357 17.41 -18.02 17.06
C ALA A 357 17.23 -19.53 16.83
N ALA A 358 16.00 -20.02 16.86
CA ALA A 358 15.68 -21.43 16.61
C ALA A 358 16.08 -21.88 15.20
N PHE A 359 15.80 -21.07 14.18
CA PHE A 359 16.20 -21.36 12.81
C PHE A 359 17.73 -21.39 12.67
N ALA A 360 18.43 -20.39 13.22
CA ALA A 360 19.89 -20.34 13.23
C ALA A 360 20.50 -21.55 13.95
N PHE A 361 20.01 -21.88 15.15
CA PHE A 361 20.47 -23.03 15.92
C PHE A 361 20.32 -24.35 15.17
N ALA A 362 19.17 -24.57 14.55
CA ALA A 362 18.88 -25.82 13.84
C ALA A 362 19.70 -25.99 12.55
N THR A 363 20.06 -24.89 11.89
CA THR A 363 20.69 -24.89 10.56
C THR A 363 22.20 -24.65 10.58
N THR A 364 22.75 -24.05 11.64
CA THR A 364 24.19 -23.71 11.75
C THR A 364 25.12 -24.90 11.48
N PRO A 365 24.90 -26.12 12.03
CA PRO A 365 25.78 -27.25 11.75
C PRO A 365 25.85 -27.60 10.26
N ALA A 366 24.71 -27.59 9.56
CA ALA A 366 24.65 -27.83 8.12
C ALA A 366 25.27 -26.67 7.31
N ALA A 367 25.08 -25.43 7.76
CA ALA A 367 25.66 -24.24 7.13
C ALA A 367 27.19 -24.27 7.15
N VAL A 368 27.77 -24.55 8.34
CA VAL A 368 29.23 -24.62 8.53
C VAL A 368 29.84 -25.79 7.77
N ALA A 369 29.10 -26.89 7.60
CA ALA A 369 29.52 -28.03 6.78
C ALA A 369 29.46 -27.76 5.26
N GLY A 370 28.98 -26.58 4.83
CA GLY A 370 28.81 -26.25 3.41
C GLY A 370 27.62 -26.93 2.75
N ASN A 371 26.68 -27.49 3.53
CA ASN A 371 25.53 -28.24 3.05
C ASN A 371 24.30 -27.36 2.77
N LEU A 372 24.40 -26.05 3.00
CA LEU A 372 23.36 -25.08 2.66
C LEU A 372 23.81 -24.19 1.49
N PRO A 373 22.90 -23.78 0.60
CA PRO A 373 23.21 -22.92 -0.54
C PRO A 373 23.39 -21.46 -0.08
N LEU A 374 24.47 -21.19 0.65
CA LEU A 374 24.79 -19.89 1.27
C LEU A 374 26.26 -19.51 0.98
N THR A 375 26.53 -18.21 0.87
CA THR A 375 27.90 -17.69 0.90
C THR A 375 28.48 -17.71 2.31
N ALA A 376 29.79 -17.43 2.43
CA ALA A 376 30.48 -17.35 3.72
C ALA A 376 29.80 -16.33 4.67
N ASP A 377 29.29 -15.22 4.15
CA ASP A 377 28.61 -14.20 4.96
C ASP A 377 27.29 -14.73 5.55
N GLY A 378 26.49 -15.44 4.76
CA GLY A 378 25.26 -16.07 5.25
C GLY A 378 25.52 -17.17 6.28
N VAL A 379 26.60 -17.94 6.09
CA VAL A 379 27.05 -18.93 7.09
C VAL A 379 27.48 -18.23 8.38
N ASN A 380 28.22 -17.13 8.29
CA ASN A 380 28.66 -16.34 9.43
C ASN A 380 27.49 -15.72 10.19
N ASP A 381 26.44 -15.25 9.50
CA ASP A 381 25.24 -14.71 10.13
C ASP A 381 24.47 -15.77 10.93
N LEU A 382 24.33 -16.98 10.39
CA LEU A 382 23.74 -18.10 11.13
C LEU A 382 24.62 -18.48 12.32
N ALA A 383 25.92 -18.66 12.11
CA ALA A 383 26.85 -19.07 13.14
C ALA A 383 26.95 -18.07 14.30
N ARG A 384 26.92 -16.77 14.00
CA ARG A 384 26.91 -15.69 15.01
C ARG A 384 25.79 -15.84 16.02
N ILE A 385 24.64 -16.36 15.60
CA ILE A 385 23.47 -16.58 16.46
C ILE A 385 23.45 -18.02 17.00
N GLY A 386 23.70 -19.03 16.16
CA GLY A 386 23.53 -20.43 16.50
C GLY A 386 24.70 -21.07 17.26
N SER A 387 25.95 -20.67 16.97
CA SER A 387 27.14 -21.26 17.60
C SER A 387 27.22 -21.06 19.12
N PRO A 388 26.87 -19.88 19.69
CA PRO A 388 26.82 -19.70 21.14
C PRO A 388 25.88 -20.66 21.87
N MET A 389 24.93 -21.28 21.17
CA MET A 389 23.99 -22.23 21.77
C MET A 389 24.53 -23.67 21.80
N LEU A 390 25.58 -23.97 21.03
CA LEU A 390 26.17 -25.31 20.97
C LEU A 390 27.03 -25.60 22.21
N ASP A 391 27.67 -24.57 22.77
CA ASP A 391 28.50 -24.64 23.97
C ASP A 391 28.15 -23.47 24.91
N LEU A 392 27.40 -23.77 25.97
CA LEU A 392 26.76 -22.77 26.82
C LEU A 392 27.42 -22.71 28.19
N ASP A 393 28.13 -21.61 28.45
CA ASP A 393 28.60 -21.22 29.77
C ASP A 393 27.98 -19.87 30.17
N GLY A 394 27.27 -19.84 31.29
CA GLY A 394 26.59 -18.63 31.73
C GLY A 394 26.06 -18.72 33.16
N THR A 395 25.86 -17.56 33.81
CA THR A 395 25.30 -17.47 35.16
C THR A 395 23.96 -16.76 35.11
N LEU A 396 22.88 -17.46 35.45
CA LEU A 396 21.55 -16.87 35.58
C LEU A 396 21.38 -16.27 36.98
N ARG A 397 20.92 -15.02 37.06
CA ARG A 397 20.56 -14.36 38.33
C ARG A 397 19.07 -14.06 38.35
N TRP A 398 18.36 -14.45 39.40
CA TRP A 398 16.95 -14.08 39.60
C TRP A 398 16.67 -13.74 41.06
N GLN A 399 15.57 -13.03 41.27
CA GLN A 399 15.08 -12.67 42.60
C GLN A 399 13.89 -13.56 42.98
N GLU A 400 13.93 -14.12 44.19
CA GLU A 400 12.81 -14.88 44.76
C GLU A 400 11.69 -13.96 45.24
N ARG A 401 10.47 -14.49 45.34
CA ARG A 401 9.36 -13.75 45.96
C ARG A 401 9.50 -13.77 47.48
N LEU A 402 9.22 -12.65 48.14
CA LEU A 402 9.38 -12.43 49.58
C LEU A 402 8.68 -13.45 50.52
N ASN A 403 7.68 -14.20 50.03
CA ASN A 403 6.81 -15.05 50.85
C ASN A 403 6.99 -16.58 50.64
N GLY A 404 8.14 -17.05 50.14
CA GLY A 404 8.41 -18.49 50.12
C GLY A 404 9.87 -18.81 49.78
N PRO A 405 10.60 -19.55 50.64
CA PRO A 405 11.94 -20.00 50.29
C PRO A 405 11.86 -20.96 49.09
N THR A 406 12.82 -20.88 48.16
CA THR A 406 12.98 -21.79 46.99
C THR A 406 11.90 -21.69 45.90
N THR A 407 11.59 -20.49 45.41
CA THR A 407 10.73 -20.38 44.21
C THR A 407 11.58 -20.62 42.95
N PRO A 408 11.29 -21.65 42.12
CA PRO A 408 12.07 -21.91 40.91
C PRO A 408 11.86 -20.79 39.89
N HIS A 409 12.88 -20.53 39.07
CA HIS A 409 12.78 -19.54 38.01
C HIS A 409 11.58 -19.87 37.07
N PRO A 410 10.65 -18.93 36.84
CA PRO A 410 9.39 -19.21 36.16
C PRO A 410 9.59 -19.71 34.73
N GLU A 411 10.53 -19.12 33.99
CA GLU A 411 10.83 -19.57 32.61
C GLU A 411 11.58 -20.91 32.58
N LEU A 412 12.48 -21.17 33.55
CA LEU A 412 13.16 -22.48 33.61
C LEU A 412 12.18 -23.60 33.93
N THR A 413 11.16 -23.32 34.75
CA THR A 413 10.09 -24.29 35.04
C THR A 413 9.30 -24.61 33.77
N ARG A 414 8.89 -23.59 33.01
CA ARG A 414 8.21 -23.78 31.71
C ARG A 414 9.05 -24.58 30.73
N TYR A 415 10.35 -24.30 30.64
CA TYR A 415 11.25 -25.01 29.71
C TYR A 415 11.55 -26.44 30.16
N ALA A 416 11.69 -26.67 31.47
CA ALA A 416 11.91 -28.00 32.03
C ALA A 416 10.76 -28.97 31.71
N GLU A 417 9.51 -28.47 31.67
CA GLU A 417 8.36 -29.27 31.25
C GLU A 417 8.47 -29.76 29.80
N VAL A 418 8.97 -28.92 28.90
CA VAL A 418 9.21 -29.28 27.50
C VAL A 418 10.38 -30.24 27.38
N ILE A 419 11.52 -29.92 28.00
CA ILE A 419 12.75 -30.72 27.95
C ILE A 419 12.51 -32.14 28.49
N ARG A 420 11.76 -32.29 29.60
CA ARG A 420 11.45 -33.58 30.23
C ARG A 420 10.72 -34.54 29.28
N LYS A 421 9.91 -34.02 28.36
CA LYS A 421 9.17 -34.83 27.38
C LYS A 421 10.10 -35.43 26.30
N GLN A 422 11.29 -34.88 26.12
CA GLN A 422 12.23 -35.29 25.07
C GLN A 422 13.24 -36.36 25.53
N ARG A 423 13.85 -37.07 24.57
CA ARG A 423 14.84 -38.13 24.82
C ARG A 423 16.07 -38.02 23.93
N GLY A 424 17.19 -38.57 24.38
CA GLY A 424 18.45 -38.67 23.63
C GLY A 424 18.95 -37.32 23.09
N ALA A 425 19.43 -37.31 21.84
CA ALA A 425 19.97 -36.10 21.20
C ALA A 425 18.95 -34.96 21.04
N ARG A 426 17.64 -35.26 20.99
CA ARG A 426 16.58 -34.24 20.96
C ARG A 426 16.50 -33.51 22.30
N LYS A 427 16.59 -34.25 23.41
CA LYS A 427 16.64 -33.68 24.77
C LYS A 427 17.84 -32.75 24.95
N ALA A 428 19.03 -33.17 24.49
CA ALA A 428 20.24 -32.36 24.59
C ALA A 428 20.09 -31.01 23.84
N ARG A 429 19.59 -31.03 22.60
CA ARG A 429 19.32 -29.81 21.82
C ARG A 429 18.26 -28.92 22.46
N ALA A 430 17.17 -29.50 22.94
CA ALA A 430 16.14 -28.74 23.65
C ALA A 430 16.70 -28.06 24.91
N SER A 431 17.52 -28.78 25.68
CA SER A 431 18.21 -28.22 26.85
C SER A 431 19.13 -27.05 26.47
N GLN A 432 19.96 -27.21 25.45
CA GLN A 432 20.83 -26.15 24.95
C GLN A 432 20.01 -24.90 24.57
N PHE A 433 19.06 -25.05 23.66
CA PHE A 433 18.27 -23.93 23.17
C PHE A 433 17.52 -23.17 24.28
N PHE A 434 16.84 -23.89 25.18
CA PHE A 434 16.06 -23.23 26.23
C PHE A 434 16.90 -22.66 27.37
N HIS A 435 18.06 -23.23 27.68
CA HIS A 435 18.98 -22.62 28.62
C HIS A 435 19.57 -21.33 28.04
N TRP A 436 19.89 -21.31 26.74
CA TRP A 436 20.28 -20.08 26.05
C TRP A 436 19.17 -19.01 26.10
N CYS A 437 17.91 -19.39 25.82
CA CYS A 437 16.77 -18.47 25.93
C CYS A 437 16.66 -17.85 27.33
N ALA A 438 16.94 -18.63 28.38
CA ALA A 438 16.93 -18.12 29.75
C ALA A 438 18.08 -17.14 30.01
N LEU A 439 19.28 -17.39 29.47
CA LEU A 439 20.47 -16.55 29.65
C LEU A 439 20.35 -15.21 28.90
N GLU A 440 19.86 -15.24 27.65
CA GLU A 440 19.71 -14.05 26.80
C GLU A 440 18.35 -13.35 26.97
N GLU A 441 17.57 -13.73 27.99
CA GLU A 441 16.23 -13.23 28.29
C GLU A 441 15.23 -13.30 27.12
N VAL A 442 15.46 -14.19 26.16
CA VAL A 442 14.56 -14.47 25.04
C VAL A 442 13.42 -15.36 25.55
N LYS A 443 12.17 -14.88 25.43
CA LYS A 443 10.98 -15.57 25.99
C LYS A 443 10.06 -16.09 24.89
N PRO A 444 10.15 -17.38 24.51
CA PRO A 444 9.23 -17.96 23.54
C PRO A 444 7.81 -18.01 24.11
N GLU A 445 6.82 -17.49 23.38
CA GLU A 445 5.41 -17.57 23.78
C GLU A 445 4.92 -19.01 23.90
N LYS A 446 5.29 -19.86 22.92
CA LYS A 446 4.90 -21.27 22.82
C LYS A 446 6.13 -22.20 22.74
N PRO A 447 6.79 -22.50 23.87
CA PRO A 447 8.02 -23.30 23.90
C PRO A 447 7.87 -24.70 23.27
N GLU A 448 6.75 -25.39 23.48
CA GLU A 448 6.51 -26.73 22.91
C GLU A 448 6.46 -26.71 21.38
N GLN A 449 5.77 -25.72 20.80
CA GLN A 449 5.68 -25.57 19.35
C GLN A 449 7.05 -25.24 18.76
N LEU A 450 7.81 -24.35 19.41
CA LEU A 450 9.13 -23.94 18.94
C LEU A 450 10.14 -25.10 18.99
N GLU A 451 10.10 -25.92 20.04
CA GLU A 451 10.94 -27.13 20.14
C GLU A 451 10.62 -28.12 19.01
N GLN A 452 9.33 -28.30 18.69
CA GLN A 452 8.92 -29.15 17.58
C GLN A 452 9.43 -28.61 16.23
N GLU A 453 9.33 -27.29 16.00
CA GLU A 453 9.85 -26.66 14.77
C GLU A 453 11.37 -26.83 14.62
N ILE A 454 12.15 -26.72 15.70
CA ILE A 454 13.60 -27.03 15.71
C ILE A 454 13.83 -28.49 15.33
N GLN A 455 13.09 -29.41 15.95
CA GLN A 455 13.24 -30.84 15.68
C GLN A 455 12.88 -31.18 14.22
N ASP A 456 11.86 -30.54 13.65
CA ASP A 456 11.44 -30.76 12.26
C ASP A 456 12.51 -30.28 11.26
N CYS A 457 13.16 -29.15 11.54
CA CYS A 457 14.31 -28.68 10.76
C CYS A 457 15.47 -29.68 10.81
N VAL A 458 15.86 -30.13 12.00
CA VAL A 458 16.96 -31.11 12.16
C VAL A 458 16.61 -32.45 11.51
N ALA A 459 15.35 -32.90 11.62
CA ALA A 459 14.88 -34.12 10.98
C ALA A 459 14.93 -34.02 9.45
N LEU A 460 14.56 -32.86 8.88
CA LEU A 460 14.65 -32.61 7.44
C LEU A 460 16.11 -32.65 6.96
N LEU A 461 17.03 -31.98 7.65
CA LEU A 461 18.46 -31.98 7.31
C LEU A 461 19.03 -33.40 7.35
N ARG A 462 18.70 -34.18 8.38
CA ARG A 462 19.11 -35.60 8.48
C ARG A 462 18.55 -36.45 7.35
N ARG A 463 17.26 -36.31 7.03
CA ARG A 463 16.62 -37.05 5.93
C ARG A 463 17.26 -36.77 4.58
N ARG A 464 17.81 -35.56 4.39
CA ARG A 464 18.50 -35.15 3.16
C ARG A 464 20.02 -35.37 3.20
N ASN A 465 20.56 -35.99 4.26
CA ASN A 465 22.00 -36.18 4.49
C ASN A 465 22.81 -34.87 4.50
N LEU A 466 22.23 -33.80 5.06
CA LEU A 466 22.83 -32.46 5.14
C LEU A 466 23.28 -32.09 6.57
N SER A 467 23.03 -32.96 7.54
CA SER A 467 23.25 -32.71 8.99
C SER A 467 24.59 -33.17 9.52
#